data_AF-A0A3R6YIM5-F1
#
_entry.id   AF-A0A3R6YIM5-F1
#
_cell.length_a   1.000
_cell.length_b   1.000
_cell.length_c   1.000
_cell.angle_alpha   90.00
_cell.angle_beta   90.00
_cell.angle_gamma   90.00
#
_symmetry.space_group_name_H-M   'P 1'
#
loop_
_entity.id
_entity.type
_entity.pdbx_description
1 polymer ?
#
loop_
_entity_poly.entity_id
_entity_poly.type
_entity_poly.pdbx_seq_one_letter_code
_entity_poly.pdbx_strand_id
1 'polypeptide(L)'
;MQTTRLSSLKATYYSRSAVVARVHESLVGQDCSKRVQEFFVSTLQKLECDASGLVLIQDSSVCVILESTSDQFTDLCSELRSFSVLIDVKVLATCDDNATRLMKSLYFKKLSIAKPVDDADEFQLAKDVVFNLVTLMRRFGAMPASTIKKTLAAPSNSDLMLMPSNDTVVFLAKHESLMSLDEFLDIYKAPISIELESERVWPIHPLFTY
;
A
#
# COMPACT_ATOMS: atom_id res chain seq x y z
N MET A 1 43.13 10.34 -5.26
CA MET A 1 41.96 10.24 -4.35
C MET A 1 40.77 10.85 -5.07
N GLN A 2 39.83 10.03 -5.54
CA GLN A 2 38.60 10.50 -6.18
C GLN A 2 37.68 11.10 -5.11
N THR A 3 37.31 12.36 -5.30
CA THR A 3 36.36 13.09 -4.47
C THR A 3 34.95 12.57 -4.76
N THR A 4 34.51 11.55 -4.04
CA THR A 4 33.11 11.09 -4.06
C THR A 4 32.24 12.21 -3.49
N ARG A 5 31.44 12.87 -4.35
CA ARG A 5 30.46 13.86 -3.90
C ARG A 5 29.37 13.14 -3.10
N LEU A 6 29.04 13.61 -1.90
CA LEU A 6 27.90 13.11 -1.09
C LEU A 6 26.56 13.09 -1.85
N SER A 7 26.44 13.86 -2.95
CA SER A 7 25.28 13.83 -3.85
C SER A 7 25.16 12.53 -4.66
N SER A 8 26.20 11.71 -4.77
CA SER A 8 26.13 10.37 -5.41
C SER A 8 25.68 9.27 -4.45
N LEU A 9 25.38 9.61 -3.19
CA LEU A 9 25.01 8.71 -2.11
C LEU A 9 23.51 8.77 -1.79
N LYS A 10 22.67 9.29 -2.69
CA LYS A 10 21.22 9.14 -2.56
C LYS A 10 20.85 7.74 -3.05
N ALA A 11 21.09 6.74 -2.21
CA ALA A 11 20.44 5.46 -2.37
C ALA A 11 18.94 5.69 -2.16
N THR A 12 18.20 5.88 -3.26
CA THR A 12 16.74 5.94 -3.19
C THR A 12 16.26 4.52 -2.98
N TYR A 13 15.96 4.19 -1.73
CA TYR A 13 15.28 2.96 -1.38
C TYR A 13 13.78 3.12 -1.58
N TYR A 14 13.16 2.07 -2.10
CA TYR A 14 11.72 2.00 -2.27
C TYR A 14 11.10 1.17 -1.15
N SER A 15 9.97 1.63 -0.63
CA SER A 15 9.06 0.85 0.16
C SER A 15 8.07 0.14 -0.74
N ARG A 16 7.82 -1.14 -0.49
CA ARG A 16 6.70 -1.90 -1.07
C ARG A 16 5.60 -1.95 -0.05
N SER A 17 4.55 -1.18 -0.30
CA SER A 17 3.46 -1.01 0.65
C SER A 17 2.15 -1.49 0.07
N ALA A 18 1.39 -2.26 0.85
CA ALA A 18 0.13 -2.82 0.43
C ALA A 18 -1.01 -2.38 1.35
N VAL A 19 -2.12 -1.96 0.75
CA VAL A 19 -3.36 -1.61 1.48
C VAL A 19 -4.54 -2.34 0.89
N VAL A 20 -5.51 -2.65 1.74
CA VAL A 20 -6.83 -3.16 1.36
C VAL A 20 -7.91 -2.28 1.94
N ALA A 21 -9.04 -2.19 1.25
CA ALA A 21 -10.16 -1.39 1.68
C ALA A 21 -11.47 -1.97 1.17
N ARG A 22 -12.57 -1.66 1.85
CA ARG A 22 -13.92 -1.85 1.31
C ARG A 22 -14.37 -0.60 0.57
N VAL A 23 -15.22 -0.80 -0.43
CA VAL A 23 -16.00 0.29 -1.03
C VAL A 23 -17.15 0.62 -0.07
N HIS A 24 -17.42 1.92 0.13
CA HIS A 24 -18.50 2.39 0.98
C HIS A 24 -19.85 1.77 0.55
N GLU A 25 -20.68 1.36 1.51
CA GLU A 25 -21.89 0.56 1.28
C GLU A 25 -22.89 1.23 0.32
N SER A 26 -23.01 2.57 0.39
CA SER A 26 -23.86 3.35 -0.53
C SER A 26 -23.43 3.31 -2.01
N LEU A 27 -22.20 2.84 -2.28
CA LEU A 27 -21.60 2.75 -3.61
C LEU A 27 -21.46 1.30 -4.10
N VAL A 28 -21.79 0.30 -3.27
CA VAL A 28 -21.75 -1.11 -3.68
C VAL A 28 -22.74 -1.33 -4.83
N GLY A 29 -22.28 -2.02 -5.89
CA GLY A 29 -23.04 -2.20 -7.13
C GLY A 29 -22.94 -1.04 -8.12
N GLN A 30 -22.35 0.09 -7.73
CA GLN A 30 -21.96 1.15 -8.67
C GLN A 30 -20.54 0.91 -9.19
N ASP A 31 -20.28 1.31 -10.43
CA ASP A 31 -18.91 1.29 -10.94
C ASP A 31 -18.08 2.44 -10.35
N CYS A 32 -17.35 2.14 -9.27
CA CYS A 32 -16.45 3.09 -8.62
C CYS A 32 -15.07 3.19 -9.28
N SER A 33 -14.78 2.38 -10.32
CA SER A 33 -13.42 2.22 -10.86
C SER A 33 -12.82 3.55 -11.34
N LYS A 34 -13.64 4.37 -12.00
CA LYS A 34 -13.22 5.70 -12.46
C LYS A 34 -12.89 6.62 -11.29
N ARG A 35 -13.71 6.63 -10.23
CA ARG A 35 -13.48 7.48 -9.03
C ARG A 35 -12.22 7.09 -8.30
N VAL A 36 -11.99 5.79 -8.11
CA VAL A 36 -10.76 5.26 -7.49
C VAL A 36 -9.55 5.61 -8.34
N GLN A 37 -9.61 5.39 -9.65
CA GLN A 37 -8.51 5.74 -10.56
C GLN A 37 -8.21 7.25 -10.55
N GLU A 38 -9.24 8.10 -10.63
CA GLU A 38 -9.10 9.56 -10.57
C GLU A 38 -8.51 10.01 -9.23
N PHE A 39 -8.92 9.39 -8.11
CA PHE A 39 -8.33 9.66 -6.80
C PHE A 39 -6.82 9.38 -6.81
N PHE A 40 -6.37 8.20 -7.21
CA PHE A 40 -4.94 7.89 -7.24
C PHE A 40 -4.18 8.79 -8.20
N VAL A 41 -4.68 9.02 -9.42
CA VAL A 41 -3.99 9.86 -10.40
C VAL A 41 -3.85 11.30 -9.90
N SER A 42 -4.94 11.91 -9.41
CA SER A 42 -4.91 13.29 -8.92
C SER A 42 -4.10 13.45 -7.64
N THR A 43 -4.20 12.49 -6.72
CA THR A 43 -3.47 12.51 -5.44
C THR A 43 -1.97 12.35 -5.66
N LEU A 44 -1.55 11.38 -6.48
CA LEU A 44 -0.13 11.18 -6.78
C LEU A 44 0.47 12.39 -7.50
N GLN A 45 -0.30 13.03 -8.38
CA GLN A 45 0.12 14.28 -9.03
C GLN A 45 0.23 15.43 -8.02
N LYS A 46 -0.77 15.61 -7.14
CA LYS A 46 -0.79 16.64 -6.09
C LYS A 46 0.39 16.50 -5.12
N LEU A 47 0.76 15.27 -4.76
CA LEU A 47 1.85 14.97 -3.83
C LEU A 47 3.22 14.89 -4.52
N GLU A 48 3.30 15.08 -5.85
CA GLU A 48 4.51 14.82 -6.64
C GLU A 48 5.10 13.41 -6.34
N CYS A 49 4.21 12.45 -6.10
CA CYS A 49 4.57 11.10 -5.66
C CYS A 49 4.95 10.24 -6.87
N ASP A 50 6.20 9.80 -6.90
CA ASP A 50 6.68 8.81 -7.86
C ASP A 50 6.29 7.41 -7.38
N ALA A 51 5.12 6.93 -7.80
CA ALA A 51 4.59 5.62 -7.44
C ALA A 51 4.44 4.69 -8.64
N SER A 52 4.75 3.41 -8.44
CA SER A 52 4.49 2.33 -9.39
C SER A 52 3.83 1.14 -8.69
N GLY A 53 3.16 0.26 -9.42
CA GLY A 53 2.51 -0.90 -8.80
C GLY A 53 1.16 -1.24 -9.42
N LEU A 54 0.26 -1.79 -8.59
CA LEU A 54 -1.05 -2.31 -9.00
C LEU A 54 -2.16 -1.81 -8.08
N VAL A 55 -3.25 -1.33 -8.69
CA VAL A 55 -4.52 -1.02 -8.03
C VAL A 55 -5.58 -1.97 -8.60
N LEU A 56 -6.02 -2.91 -7.79
CA LEU A 56 -6.99 -3.94 -8.08
C LEU A 56 -8.34 -3.49 -7.52
N ILE A 57 -9.27 -3.15 -8.40
CA ILE A 57 -10.60 -2.64 -8.07
C ILE A 57 -11.61 -3.77 -8.25
N GLN A 58 -12.31 -4.13 -7.19
CA GLN A 58 -13.28 -5.22 -7.15
C GLN A 58 -14.70 -4.69 -6.93
N ASP A 59 -15.68 -5.58 -6.86
CA ASP A 59 -17.09 -5.22 -6.78
C ASP A 59 -17.44 -4.46 -5.48
N SER A 60 -16.76 -4.77 -4.37
CA SER A 60 -17.00 -4.14 -3.05
C SER A 60 -15.71 -3.81 -2.29
N SER A 61 -14.56 -3.92 -2.93
CA SER A 61 -13.26 -3.73 -2.29
C SER A 61 -12.20 -3.24 -3.25
N VAL A 62 -11.10 -2.72 -2.70
CA VAL A 62 -9.91 -2.31 -3.44
C VAL A 62 -8.69 -2.89 -2.75
N CYS A 63 -7.78 -3.45 -3.53
CA CYS A 63 -6.48 -3.93 -3.07
C CYS A 63 -5.38 -3.20 -3.85
N VAL A 64 -4.41 -2.68 -3.13
CA VAL A 64 -3.38 -1.80 -3.69
C VAL A 64 -2.03 -2.30 -3.22
N ILE A 65 -1.07 -2.37 -4.14
CA ILE A 65 0.35 -2.52 -3.83
C ILE A 65 1.14 -1.48 -4.60
N LEU A 66 1.99 -0.73 -3.90
CA LEU A 66 2.73 0.39 -4.44
C LEU A 66 4.20 0.29 -4.08
N GLU A 67 5.04 0.78 -4.99
CA GLU A 67 6.44 1.11 -4.79
C GLU A 67 6.55 2.64 -4.78
N SER A 68 7.03 3.21 -3.68
CA SER A 68 7.30 4.64 -3.49
C SER A 68 8.36 4.81 -2.40
N THR A 69 8.70 6.03 -1.99
CA THR A 69 9.40 6.19 -0.70
C THR A 69 8.43 5.96 0.47
N SER A 70 8.96 5.65 1.65
CA SER A 70 8.14 5.45 2.86
C SER A 70 7.36 6.73 3.24
N ASP A 71 8.01 7.90 3.15
CA ASP A 71 7.37 9.20 3.38
C ASP A 71 6.20 9.45 2.41
N GLN A 72 6.41 9.19 1.12
CA GLN A 72 5.37 9.35 0.10
C GLN A 72 4.18 8.43 0.33
N PHE A 73 4.44 7.19 0.77
CA PHE A 73 3.37 6.26 1.12
C PHE A 73 2.58 6.75 2.35
N THR A 74 3.27 7.31 3.34
CA THR A 74 2.65 7.91 4.54
C THR A 74 1.76 9.11 4.17
N ASP A 75 2.20 9.96 3.26
CA ASP A 75 1.39 11.07 2.75
C ASP A 75 0.18 10.59 1.94
N LEU A 76 0.35 9.55 1.12
CA LEU A 76 -0.77 8.92 0.43
C LEU A 76 -1.79 8.32 1.40
N CYS A 77 -1.35 7.69 2.50
CA CYS A 77 -2.22 7.19 3.56
C CYS A 77 -3.07 8.31 4.18
N SER A 78 -2.49 9.50 4.37
CA SER A 78 -3.20 10.68 4.87
C SER A 78 -4.33 11.14 3.92
N GLU A 79 -4.10 11.07 2.61
CA GLU A 79 -5.13 11.40 1.61
C GLU A 79 -6.18 10.29 1.48
N LEU A 80 -5.77 9.02 1.57
CA LEU A 80 -6.66 7.85 1.60
C LEU A 80 -7.62 7.90 2.80
N ARG A 81 -7.17 8.36 3.96
CA ARG A 81 -8.04 8.55 5.13
C ARG A 81 -9.23 9.46 4.84
N SER A 82 -9.04 10.45 3.97
CA SER A 82 -10.07 11.43 3.61
C SER A 82 -10.93 10.98 2.41
N PHE A 83 -10.64 9.82 1.81
CA PHE A 83 -11.31 9.35 0.61
C PHE A 83 -12.58 8.55 0.94
N SER A 84 -13.72 9.23 1.00
CA SER A 84 -15.02 8.68 1.42
C SER A 84 -15.58 7.52 0.58
N VAL A 85 -14.98 7.23 -0.57
CA VAL A 85 -15.36 6.05 -1.39
C VAL A 85 -14.88 4.75 -0.74
N LEU A 86 -13.78 4.82 0.02
CA LEU A 86 -13.18 3.67 0.69
C LEU A 86 -13.40 3.75 2.20
N ILE A 87 -13.68 2.61 2.81
CA ILE A 87 -13.84 2.45 4.26
C ILE A 87 -13.04 1.23 4.73
N ASP A 88 -12.79 1.16 6.03
CA ASP A 88 -12.01 0.09 6.68
C ASP A 88 -10.67 -0.15 5.96
N VAL A 89 -9.94 0.93 5.69
CA VAL A 89 -8.65 0.81 5.02
C VAL A 89 -7.63 0.22 5.99
N LYS A 90 -7.02 -0.90 5.61
CA LYS A 90 -5.98 -1.61 6.37
C LYS A 90 -4.65 -1.61 5.63
N VAL A 91 -3.57 -1.32 6.34
CA VAL A 91 -2.20 -1.47 5.86
C VAL A 91 -1.75 -2.90 6.12
N LEU A 92 -1.53 -3.68 5.06
CA LEU A 92 -1.14 -5.09 5.18
C LEU A 92 0.36 -5.26 5.42
N ALA A 93 1.17 -4.42 4.76
CA ALA A 93 2.62 -4.45 4.88
C ALA A 93 3.24 -3.15 4.36
N THR A 94 4.39 -2.80 4.93
CA THR A 94 5.35 -1.83 4.40
C THR A 94 6.73 -2.48 4.47
N CYS A 95 7.33 -2.77 3.32
CA CYS A 95 8.63 -3.42 3.24
C CYS A 95 9.64 -2.44 2.64
N ASP A 96 10.46 -1.83 3.49
CA ASP A 96 11.44 -0.79 3.11
C ASP A 96 12.73 -1.37 2.50
N ASP A 97 13.68 -0.48 2.19
CA ASP A 97 15.05 -0.81 1.77
C ASP A 97 15.20 -1.59 0.45
N ASN A 98 14.21 -1.49 -0.45
CA ASN A 98 14.33 -2.10 -1.76
C ASN A 98 15.18 -1.24 -2.70
N ALA A 99 16.27 -1.81 -3.20
CA ALA A 99 17.19 -1.12 -4.11
C ALA A 99 16.57 -0.81 -5.49
N THR A 100 15.56 -1.57 -5.92
CA THR A 100 14.94 -1.41 -7.24
C THR A 100 13.43 -1.59 -7.20
N ARG A 101 12.76 -0.86 -8.09
CA ARG A 101 11.34 -1.08 -8.40
C ARG A 101 11.15 -2.35 -9.22
N LEU A 102 10.08 -3.08 -8.95
CA LEU A 102 9.57 -4.16 -9.78
C LEU A 102 8.81 -3.61 -10.98
N MET A 103 8.04 -2.54 -10.80
CA MET A 103 7.21 -1.94 -11.86
C MET A 103 7.65 -0.50 -12.19
N LYS A 104 7.46 -0.09 -13.45
CA LYS A 104 7.82 1.26 -13.94
C LYS A 104 6.66 2.26 -13.91
N SER A 105 5.44 1.80 -13.67
CA SER A 105 4.25 2.64 -13.67
C SER A 105 3.19 2.03 -12.75
N LEU A 106 2.20 2.84 -12.39
CA LEU A 106 1.01 2.38 -11.70
C LEU A 106 -0.03 1.87 -12.71
N TYR A 107 -0.57 0.67 -12.49
CA TYR A 107 -1.60 0.10 -13.34
C TYR A 107 -2.89 -0.16 -12.55
N PHE A 108 -4.02 0.08 -13.21
CA PHE A 108 -5.35 -0.12 -12.65
C PHE A 108 -6.02 -1.30 -13.36
N LYS A 109 -6.66 -2.17 -12.58
CA LYS A 109 -7.44 -3.28 -13.11
C LYS A 109 -8.73 -3.43 -12.32
N LYS A 110 -9.85 -3.35 -13.03
CA LYS A 110 -11.14 -3.85 -12.52
C LYS A 110 -11.18 -5.37 -12.66
N LEU A 111 -11.50 -6.09 -11.59
CA LEU A 111 -11.63 -7.56 -11.59
C LEU A 111 -12.85 -8.01 -10.79
N SER A 112 -13.38 -9.16 -11.16
CA SER A 112 -14.34 -9.90 -10.35
C SER A 112 -13.81 -11.33 -10.23
N ILE A 113 -13.35 -11.69 -9.04
CA ILE A 113 -12.80 -13.00 -8.71
C ILE A 113 -13.55 -13.48 -7.49
N ALA A 114 -14.35 -14.54 -7.67
CA ALA A 114 -15.01 -15.24 -6.58
C ALA A 114 -14.17 -16.48 -6.22
N LYS A 115 -13.56 -16.45 -5.04
CA LYS A 115 -12.92 -17.62 -4.43
C LYS A 115 -13.31 -17.60 -2.95
N PRO A 116 -13.69 -18.75 -2.37
CA PRO A 116 -13.97 -18.83 -0.95
C PRO A 116 -12.75 -18.36 -0.16
N VAL A 117 -13.02 -17.70 0.96
CA VAL A 117 -11.99 -17.42 1.96
C VAL A 117 -11.83 -18.70 2.76
N ASP A 118 -10.65 -19.31 2.73
CA ASP A 118 -10.34 -20.43 3.61
C ASP A 118 -10.33 -19.93 5.07
N ASP A 119 -10.65 -20.79 6.04
CA ASP A 119 -10.55 -20.51 7.49
C ASP A 119 -9.06 -20.37 7.91
N ALA A 120 -8.40 -19.35 7.39
CA ALA A 120 -7.01 -19.03 7.62
C ALA A 120 -6.92 -17.88 8.64
N ASP A 121 -5.87 -17.94 9.45
CA ASP A 121 -5.41 -16.82 10.26
C ASP A 121 -5.22 -15.57 9.39
N GLU A 122 -5.72 -14.43 9.86
CA GLU A 122 -5.78 -13.20 9.08
C GLU A 122 -4.39 -12.66 8.73
N PHE A 123 -3.38 -12.88 9.58
CA PHE A 123 -2.01 -12.47 9.31
C PHE A 123 -1.36 -13.38 8.27
N GLN A 124 -1.65 -14.68 8.31
CA GLN A 124 -1.22 -15.60 7.28
C GLN A 124 -1.84 -15.23 5.92
N LEU A 125 -3.14 -14.97 5.88
CA LEU A 125 -3.83 -14.55 4.67
C LEU A 125 -3.30 -13.20 4.15
N ALA A 126 -3.05 -12.22 5.02
CA ALA A 126 -2.44 -10.95 4.66
C ALA A 126 -1.05 -11.14 4.03
N LYS A 127 -0.20 -11.98 4.63
CA LYS A 127 1.13 -12.33 4.10
C LYS A 127 1.03 -12.97 2.72
N ASP A 128 0.11 -13.91 2.53
CA ASP A 128 -0.07 -14.61 1.26
C ASP A 128 -0.55 -13.65 0.16
N VAL A 129 -1.48 -12.73 0.48
CA VAL A 129 -1.90 -11.66 -0.44
C VAL A 129 -0.72 -10.78 -0.84
N VAL A 130 0.07 -10.28 0.11
CA VAL A 130 1.23 -9.43 -0.18
C VAL A 130 2.27 -10.19 -1.03
N PHE A 131 2.58 -11.44 -0.67
CA PHE A 131 3.54 -12.26 -1.40
C PHE A 131 3.09 -12.53 -2.84
N ASN A 132 1.81 -12.84 -3.04
CA ASN A 132 1.24 -13.09 -4.36
C ASN A 132 1.24 -11.83 -5.22
N LEU A 133 0.92 -10.67 -4.64
CA LEU A 133 1.00 -9.38 -5.32
C LEU A 133 2.43 -9.02 -5.73
N VAL A 134 3.42 -9.23 -4.85
CA VAL A 134 4.84 -9.02 -5.18
C VAL A 134 5.28 -9.96 -6.32
N THR A 135 4.83 -11.22 -6.29
CA THR A 135 5.10 -12.19 -7.35
C THR A 135 4.51 -11.74 -8.69
N LEU A 136 3.28 -11.21 -8.66
CA LEU A 136 2.60 -10.66 -9.82
C LEU A 136 3.31 -9.42 -10.37
N MET A 137 3.69 -8.48 -9.49
CA MET A 137 4.46 -7.28 -9.86
C MET A 137 5.80 -7.64 -10.51
N ARG A 138 6.53 -8.62 -9.96
CA ARG A 138 7.79 -9.10 -10.56
C ARG A 138 7.58 -9.68 -11.96
N ARG A 139 6.53 -10.48 -12.14
CA ARG A 139 6.18 -11.08 -13.43
C ARG A 139 5.84 -10.01 -14.47
N PHE A 140 5.00 -9.04 -14.11
CA PHE A 140 4.63 -7.95 -15.02
C PHE A 140 5.79 -6.97 -15.25
N GLY A 141 6.59 -6.70 -14.23
CA GLY A 141 7.76 -5.83 -14.28
C GLY A 141 8.81 -6.21 -15.32
N ALA A 142 8.91 -7.50 -15.63
CA ALA A 142 9.80 -8.02 -16.68
C ALA A 142 9.28 -7.77 -18.11
N MET A 143 8.03 -7.33 -18.27
CA MET A 143 7.38 -7.13 -19.56
C MET A 143 7.39 -5.65 -19.99
N PRO A 144 7.35 -5.36 -21.30
CA PRO A 144 7.08 -4.00 -21.79
C PRO A 144 5.71 -3.48 -21.34
N ALA A 145 5.58 -2.17 -21.14
CA ALA A 145 4.35 -1.54 -20.64
C ALA A 145 3.11 -1.84 -21.51
N SER A 146 3.27 -1.96 -22.83
CA SER A 146 2.19 -2.34 -23.75
C SER A 146 1.70 -3.77 -23.52
N THR A 147 2.61 -4.69 -23.21
CA THR A 147 2.31 -6.09 -22.87
C THR A 147 1.62 -6.18 -21.51
N ILE A 148 2.07 -5.43 -20.50
CA ILE A 148 1.42 -5.40 -19.18
C ILE A 148 -0.05 -5.02 -19.31
N LYS A 149 -0.37 -3.96 -20.09
CA LYS A 149 -1.75 -3.54 -20.33
C LYS A 149 -2.59 -4.65 -20.98
N LYS A 150 -2.03 -5.39 -21.94
CA LYS A 150 -2.71 -6.53 -22.59
C LYS A 150 -2.92 -7.70 -21.62
N THR A 151 -1.91 -8.05 -20.83
CA THR A 151 -1.99 -9.11 -19.82
C THR A 151 -2.99 -8.76 -18.72
N LEU A 152 -3.04 -7.51 -18.26
CA LEU A 152 -4.06 -7.06 -17.32
C LEU A 152 -5.46 -7.04 -17.95
N ALA A 153 -5.59 -6.76 -19.25
CA ALA A 153 -6.88 -6.85 -19.92
C ALA A 153 -7.41 -8.29 -19.96
N ALA A 154 -6.55 -9.27 -20.23
CA ALA A 154 -6.87 -10.70 -20.28
C ALA A 154 -5.85 -11.53 -19.46
N PRO A 155 -5.98 -11.56 -18.12
CA PRO A 155 -5.05 -12.28 -17.26
C PRO A 155 -5.15 -13.79 -17.45
N SER A 156 -4.03 -14.49 -17.39
CA SER A 156 -4.04 -15.96 -17.43
C SER A 156 -4.60 -16.53 -16.12
N ASN A 157 -5.02 -17.79 -16.12
CA ASN A 157 -5.44 -18.49 -14.89
C ASN A 157 -4.35 -18.40 -13.80
N SER A 158 -3.08 -18.49 -14.18
CA SER A 158 -1.96 -18.37 -13.24
C SER A 158 -1.82 -16.96 -12.64
N ASP A 159 -2.19 -15.91 -13.38
CA ASP A 159 -2.20 -14.54 -12.87
C ASP A 159 -3.41 -14.33 -11.93
N LEU A 160 -4.58 -14.85 -12.32
CA LEU A 160 -5.79 -14.84 -11.51
C LEU A 160 -5.61 -15.60 -10.18
N MET A 161 -4.77 -16.62 -10.13
CA MET A 161 -4.43 -17.33 -8.88
C MET A 161 -3.67 -16.44 -7.89
N LEU A 162 -2.86 -15.50 -8.38
CA LEU A 162 -2.09 -14.55 -7.57
C LEU A 162 -2.88 -13.29 -7.19
N MET A 163 -4.00 -13.02 -7.86
CA MET A 163 -4.89 -11.92 -7.48
C MET A 163 -5.82 -12.35 -6.34
N PRO A 164 -5.99 -11.53 -5.29
CA PRO A 164 -6.93 -11.83 -4.22
C PRO A 164 -8.38 -11.79 -4.74
N SER A 165 -9.27 -12.59 -4.14
CA SER A 165 -10.72 -12.50 -4.41
C SER A 165 -11.32 -11.28 -3.71
N ASN A 166 -12.52 -10.87 -4.13
CA ASN A 166 -13.25 -9.81 -3.44
C ASN A 166 -13.47 -10.17 -1.96
N ASP A 167 -13.86 -11.42 -1.69
CA ASP A 167 -14.16 -11.87 -0.34
C ASP A 167 -12.92 -11.88 0.56
N THR A 168 -11.74 -12.26 0.03
CA THR A 168 -10.47 -12.18 0.76
C THR A 168 -10.15 -10.73 1.16
N VAL A 169 -10.32 -9.78 0.25
CA VAL A 169 -10.01 -8.37 0.52
C VAL A 169 -11.01 -7.78 1.53
N VAL A 170 -12.30 -8.10 1.39
CA VAL A 170 -13.33 -7.70 2.34
C VAL A 170 -13.10 -8.30 3.72
N PHE A 171 -12.72 -9.58 3.80
CA PHE A 171 -12.37 -10.26 5.04
C PHE A 171 -11.22 -9.52 5.74
N LEU A 172 -10.10 -9.30 5.05
CA LEU A 172 -8.94 -8.60 5.62
C LEU A 172 -9.29 -7.19 6.07
N ALA A 173 -10.01 -6.42 5.24
CA ALA A 173 -10.36 -5.03 5.57
C ALA A 173 -11.17 -4.91 6.88
N LYS A 174 -12.05 -5.89 7.17
CA LYS A 174 -12.88 -5.91 8.38
C LYS A 174 -12.16 -6.37 9.65
N HIS A 175 -10.97 -6.97 9.55
CA HIS A 175 -10.29 -7.50 10.73
C HIS A 175 -9.62 -6.39 11.53
N GLU A 176 -10.02 -6.25 12.79
CA GLU A 176 -9.51 -5.23 13.72
C GLU A 176 -8.03 -5.45 14.06
N SER A 177 -7.55 -6.70 14.04
CA SER A 177 -6.16 -7.06 14.32
C SER A 177 -5.17 -6.55 13.27
N LEU A 178 -5.64 -6.17 12.08
CA LEU A 178 -4.81 -5.54 11.05
C LEU A 178 -4.77 -4.02 11.24
N MET A 179 -3.59 -3.45 10.98
CA MET A 179 -3.32 -2.03 11.18
C MET A 179 -4.22 -1.14 10.32
N SER A 180 -4.97 -0.26 10.95
CA SER A 180 -5.77 0.79 10.30
C SER A 180 -4.90 1.96 9.81
N LEU A 181 -5.48 2.81 8.95
CA LEU A 181 -4.80 4.05 8.54
C LEU A 181 -4.52 4.99 9.70
N ASP A 182 -5.43 5.10 10.67
CA ASP A 182 -5.23 6.00 11.81
C ASP A 182 -4.06 5.52 12.68
N GLU A 183 -4.00 4.23 12.99
CA GLU A 183 -2.86 3.64 13.72
C GLU A 183 -1.55 3.80 12.95
N PHE A 184 -1.57 3.57 11.63
CA PHE A 184 -0.39 3.76 10.80
C PHE A 184 0.10 5.22 10.83
N LEU A 185 -0.80 6.18 10.65
CA LEU A 185 -0.45 7.61 10.64
C LEU A 185 0.00 8.11 12.02
N ASP A 186 -0.59 7.60 13.10
CA ASP A 186 -0.17 7.93 14.46
C ASP A 186 1.24 7.43 14.76
N ILE A 187 1.67 6.32 14.16
CA ILE A 187 3.04 5.79 14.33
C ILE A 187 4.03 6.52 13.42
N TYR A 188 3.70 6.69 12.13
CA TYR A 188 4.67 7.08 11.10
C TYR A 188 4.60 8.55 10.68
N LYS A 189 3.50 9.25 10.98
CA LYS A 189 3.32 10.69 10.68
C LYS A 189 3.39 11.57 11.92
N ALA A 190 3.30 11.00 13.13
CA ALA A 190 3.45 11.77 14.36
C ALA A 190 4.85 12.41 14.44
N PRO A 191 4.96 13.65 14.98
CA PRO A 191 6.24 14.26 15.21
C PRO A 191 7.09 13.37 16.13
N ILE A 192 8.35 13.13 15.74
CA ILE A 192 9.30 12.45 16.61
C ILE A 192 9.57 13.40 17.79
N SER A 193 9.01 13.08 18.96
CA SER A 193 9.40 13.75 20.20
C SER A 193 10.78 13.25 20.59
N ILE A 194 11.81 14.05 20.32
CA ILE A 194 13.17 13.75 20.77
C ILE A 194 13.32 14.38 22.15
N GLU A 195 13.08 13.59 23.19
CA GLU A 195 13.48 13.98 24.54
C GLU A 195 14.99 13.75 24.69
N LEU A 196 15.76 14.84 24.65
CA LEU A 196 17.20 14.76 24.82
C LEU A 196 17.55 14.65 26.30
N GLU A 197 18.21 13.56 26.69
CA GLU A 197 18.73 13.39 28.06
C GLU A 197 19.66 14.55 28.50
N SER A 198 20.27 15.27 27.56
CA SER A 198 21.10 16.46 27.84
C SER A 198 20.30 17.69 28.28
N GLU A 199 18.99 17.73 28.02
CA GLU A 199 18.09 18.79 28.48
C GLU A 199 17.63 18.58 29.93
N ARG A 200 17.93 17.40 30.50
CA ARG A 200 17.71 17.10 31.91
C ARG A 200 18.79 17.78 32.75
N VAL A 201 18.49 18.99 33.19
CA VAL A 201 19.31 19.70 34.17
C VAL A 201 18.92 19.29 35.58
N TRP A 202 19.91 19.26 36.47
CA TRP A 202 19.70 18.92 37.88
C TRP A 202 18.70 19.88 38.57
N PRO A 203 17.84 19.38 39.48
CA PRO A 203 17.68 18.00 39.88
C PRO A 203 16.85 17.19 38.87
N ILE A 204 17.37 16.00 38.54
CA ILE A 204 16.73 15.10 37.58
C ILE A 204 15.49 14.50 38.24
N HIS A 205 14.30 14.89 37.78
CA HIS A 205 13.06 14.27 38.22
C HIS A 205 12.89 12.86 37.58
N PRO A 206 12.46 11.84 38.36
CA PRO A 206 12.20 10.50 37.83
C PRO A 206 10.94 10.48 36.96
N LEU A 207 11.02 9.80 35.81
CA LEU A 207 9.94 9.74 34.81
C LEU A 207 8.74 8.89 35.25
N PHE A 208 8.90 8.04 36.27
CA PHE A 208 7.84 7.21 36.82
C PHE A 208 7.90 7.24 38.35
N THR A 209 6.74 7.49 38.98
CA THR A 209 6.52 7.27 40.40
C THR A 209 5.74 5.95 40.51
N TYR A 210 6.32 4.96 41.19
CA TYR A 210 5.63 3.71 41.56
C TYR A 210 4.54 3.99 42.59
#